data_AF-A0A955KPW4-F1
#
_entry.id   AF-A0A955KPW4-F1
#
_cell.length_a   1.000
_cell.length_b   1.000
_cell.length_c   1.000
_cell.angle_alpha   90.00
_cell.angle_beta   90.00
_cell.angle_gamma   90.00
#
_symmetry.space_group_name_H-M   'P 1'
#
loop_
_entity.id
_entity.type
_entity.pdbx_description
1 polymer ?
#
loop_
_entity_poly.entity_id
_entity_poly.type
_entity_poly.pdbx_seq_one_letter_code
_entity_poly.pdbx_strand_id
1 'polypeptide(L)'
;MNNEWERKLLQSAARSDETQEQEFLELVDQADGNCSLDVVRVLMKTFSSKPDYGTQERVESILATAKPEYVTRGILEELPRLVVEAPEWAETLVGMEVDNRLDLLISVAKTMPENVKDCLCKLVYSEPFLDFYPNGKDFNLT
;
A
#
# COMPACT_ATOMS: atom_id res chain seq x y z
N MET A 1 -15.13 -7.98 7.03
CA MET A 1 -14.64 -9.32 6.62
C MET A 1 -14.25 -10.12 7.85
N ASN A 2 -14.15 -11.45 7.74
CA ASN A 2 -13.81 -12.35 8.85
C ASN A 2 -12.37 -12.88 8.70
N ASN A 3 -11.87 -13.57 9.74
CA ASN A 3 -10.52 -14.15 9.75
C ASN A 3 -10.31 -15.21 8.66
N GLU A 4 -11.38 -15.81 8.12
CA GLU A 4 -11.28 -16.80 7.06
C GLU A 4 -10.94 -16.16 5.72
N TRP A 5 -11.55 -15.02 5.39
CA TRP A 5 -11.23 -14.24 4.20
C TRP A 5 -9.76 -13.80 4.19
N GLU A 6 -9.28 -13.21 5.30
CA GLU A 6 -7.88 -12.79 5.41
C GLU A 6 -6.92 -13.97 5.19
N ARG A 7 -7.18 -15.10 5.86
CA ARG A 7 -6.35 -16.28 5.73
C ARG A 7 -6.32 -16.81 4.30
N LYS A 8 -7.47 -16.88 3.62
CA LYS A 8 -7.55 -17.34 2.23
C LYS A 8 -6.80 -16.40 1.29
N LEU A 9 -7.01 -15.09 1.44
CA LEU A 9 -6.37 -14.08 0.60
C LEU A 9 -4.84 -14.13 0.73
N LEU A 10 -4.31 -14.21 1.95
CA LEU A 10 -2.87 -14.28 2.16
C LEU A 10 -2.27 -15.62 1.71
N GLN A 11 -3.05 -16.71 1.71
CA GLN A 11 -2.62 -17.99 1.16
C GLN A 11 -2.55 -17.97 -0.37
N SER A 12 -3.53 -17.34 -1.03
CA SER A 12 -3.56 -17.21 -2.48
C SER A 12 -2.67 -16.08 -3.02
N ALA A 13 -2.18 -15.17 -2.17
CA ALA A 13 -1.27 -14.08 -2.55
C ALA A 13 0.05 -14.55 -3.17
N ALA A 14 0.43 -15.82 -2.98
CA ALA A 14 1.59 -16.40 -3.66
C ALA A 14 1.40 -16.55 -5.18
N ARG A 15 0.13 -16.67 -5.63
CA ARG A 15 -0.31 -16.78 -7.04
C ARG A 15 0.55 -17.78 -7.83
N SER A 16 0.70 -18.98 -7.28
CA SER A 16 1.64 -19.97 -7.83
C SER A 16 1.11 -20.69 -9.07
N ASP A 17 -0.21 -20.64 -9.29
CA ASP A 17 -0.92 -21.21 -10.43
C ASP A 17 -2.21 -20.42 -10.73
N GLU A 18 -2.84 -20.72 -11.87
CA GLU A 18 -4.06 -20.06 -12.36
C GLU A 18 -5.24 -20.18 -11.38
N THR A 19 -5.33 -21.29 -10.64
CA THR A 19 -6.40 -21.47 -9.65
C THR A 19 -6.20 -20.55 -8.45
N GLN A 20 -4.97 -20.44 -7.96
CA GLN A 20 -4.63 -19.49 -6.88
C GLN A 20 -4.78 -18.04 -7.34
N GLU A 21 -4.43 -17.71 -8.58
CA GLU A 21 -4.62 -16.38 -9.12
C GLU A 21 -6.10 -16.01 -9.20
N GLN A 22 -6.95 -16.90 -9.71
CA GLN A 22 -8.39 -16.68 -9.73
C GLN A 22 -8.97 -16.54 -8.32
N GLU A 23 -8.61 -17.43 -7.38
CA GLU A 23 -9.05 -17.35 -5.99
C GLU A 23 -8.61 -16.03 -5.34
N PHE A 24 -7.39 -15.59 -5.60
CA PHE A 24 -6.89 -14.29 -5.13
C PHE A 24 -7.76 -13.14 -5.65
N LEU A 25 -8.03 -13.08 -6.95
CA LEU A 25 -8.84 -12.03 -7.56
C LEU A 25 -10.28 -12.03 -7.04
N GLU A 26 -10.90 -13.20 -6.90
CA GLU A 26 -12.26 -13.33 -6.33
C GLU A 26 -12.32 -12.84 -4.88
N LEU A 27 -11.27 -13.04 -4.09
CA LEU A 27 -11.17 -12.56 -2.72
C LEU A 27 -10.91 -11.05 -2.64
N VAL A 28 -10.11 -10.51 -3.55
CA VAL A 28 -9.90 -9.06 -3.69
C VAL A 28 -11.21 -8.37 -4.09
N ASP A 29 -11.96 -8.92 -5.04
CA ASP A 29 -13.23 -8.33 -5.50
C ASP A 29 -14.31 -8.31 -4.41
N GLN A 30 -14.28 -9.25 -3.46
CA GLN A 30 -15.16 -9.22 -2.28
C GLN A 30 -14.93 -8.01 -1.36
N ALA A 31 -13.79 -7.34 -1.49
CA ALA A 31 -13.49 -6.13 -0.74
C ALA A 31 -14.05 -4.84 -1.37
N ASP A 32 -14.56 -4.92 -2.61
CA ASP A 32 -15.22 -3.80 -3.25
C ASP A 32 -16.43 -3.30 -2.42
N GLY A 33 -16.53 -1.98 -2.26
CA GLY A 33 -17.57 -1.32 -1.47
C GLY A 33 -17.53 -1.58 0.04
N ASN A 34 -16.61 -2.42 0.55
CA ASN A 34 -16.50 -2.80 1.96
C ASN A 34 -15.06 -2.66 2.50
N CYS A 35 -14.33 -1.67 1.99
CA CYS A 35 -12.91 -1.47 2.27
C CYS A 35 -12.66 -0.67 3.57
N SER A 36 -12.85 -1.34 4.70
CA SER A 36 -12.49 -0.81 6.03
C SER A 36 -10.96 -0.78 6.25
N LEU A 37 -10.49 -0.09 7.29
CA LEU A 37 -9.05 -0.04 7.61
C LEU A 37 -8.42 -1.43 7.77
N ASP A 38 -9.10 -2.37 8.42
CA ASP A 38 -8.57 -3.73 8.58
C ASP A 38 -8.47 -4.48 7.25
N VAL A 39 -9.38 -4.21 6.32
CA VAL A 39 -9.34 -4.76 4.95
C VAL A 39 -8.15 -4.17 4.19
N VAL A 40 -7.97 -2.83 4.27
CA VAL A 40 -6.81 -2.16 3.68
C VAL A 40 -5.52 -2.77 4.20
N ARG A 41 -5.37 -2.96 5.52
CA ARG A 41 -4.18 -3.60 6.11
C ARG A 41 -3.90 -4.97 5.54
N VAL A 42 -4.92 -5.78 5.32
CA VAL A 42 -4.74 -7.13 4.73
C VAL A 42 -4.33 -7.03 3.28
N LEU A 43 -4.98 -6.17 2.48
CA LEU A 43 -4.63 -5.95 1.07
C LEU A 43 -3.19 -5.43 0.92
N MET A 44 -2.75 -4.53 1.81
CA MET A 44 -1.38 -4.02 1.79
C MET A 44 -0.31 -5.11 1.98
N LYS A 45 -0.64 -6.21 2.66
CA LYS A 45 0.26 -7.37 2.82
C LYS A 45 0.43 -8.19 1.54
N THR A 46 -0.40 -7.99 0.52
CA THR A 46 -0.35 -8.76 -0.74
C THR A 46 0.65 -8.21 -1.76
N PHE A 47 1.18 -6.99 -1.52
CA PHE A 47 2.23 -6.39 -2.32
C PHE A 47 3.57 -7.10 -2.09
N SER A 48 4.22 -7.49 -3.19
CA SER A 48 5.48 -8.22 -3.22
C SER A 48 6.34 -7.81 -4.42
N SER A 49 7.62 -8.16 -4.41
CA SER A 49 8.54 -7.93 -5.54
C SER A 49 8.36 -8.92 -6.71
N LYS A 50 7.41 -9.85 -6.64
CA LYS A 50 7.14 -10.75 -7.76
C LYS A 50 6.45 -9.97 -8.89
N PRO A 51 6.80 -10.20 -10.17
CA PRO A 51 6.13 -9.55 -11.29
C PRO A 51 4.67 -10.03 -11.39
N ASP A 52 3.72 -9.16 -11.05
CA ASP A 52 2.30 -9.51 -10.95
C ASP A 52 1.36 -8.33 -11.27
N TYR A 53 1.85 -7.40 -12.09
CA TYR A 53 1.24 -6.10 -12.44
C TYR A 53 -0.29 -6.16 -12.64
N GLY A 54 -0.81 -7.09 -13.45
CA GLY A 54 -2.26 -7.19 -13.70
C GLY A 54 -3.11 -7.54 -12.46
N THR A 55 -2.55 -8.25 -11.48
CA THR A 55 -3.26 -8.59 -10.23
C THR A 55 -3.13 -7.50 -9.18
N GLN A 56 -1.99 -6.78 -9.13
CA GLN A 56 -1.81 -5.66 -8.20
C GLN A 56 -2.62 -4.44 -8.62
N GLU A 57 -2.78 -4.18 -9.93
CA GLU A 57 -3.69 -3.15 -10.43
C GLU A 57 -5.13 -3.34 -9.90
N ARG A 58 -5.56 -4.60 -9.73
CA ARG A 58 -6.86 -4.90 -9.13
C ARG A 58 -6.90 -4.56 -7.64
N VAL A 59 -5.84 -4.88 -6.90
CA VAL A 59 -5.72 -4.49 -5.48
C VAL A 59 -5.77 -2.97 -5.33
N GLU A 60 -5.02 -2.24 -6.16
CA GLU A 60 -5.02 -0.78 -6.17
C GLU A 60 -6.41 -0.22 -6.51
N SER A 61 -7.10 -0.82 -7.48
CA SER A 61 -8.48 -0.44 -7.84
C SER A 61 -9.44 -0.59 -6.66
N ILE A 62 -9.31 -1.67 -5.87
CA ILE A 62 -10.12 -1.88 -4.67
C ILE A 62 -9.73 -0.90 -3.56
N LEU A 63 -8.43 -0.65 -3.35
CA LEU A 63 -7.95 0.35 -2.39
C LEU A 63 -8.49 1.75 -2.72
N ALA A 64 -8.63 2.09 -4.01
CA ALA A 64 -9.21 3.37 -4.44
C ALA A 64 -10.68 3.57 -4.01
N THR A 65 -11.40 2.49 -3.68
CA THR A 65 -12.77 2.56 -3.15
C THR A 65 -12.83 2.83 -1.64
N ALA A 66 -11.71 2.69 -0.94
CA ALA A 66 -11.61 2.94 0.50
C ALA A 66 -11.55 4.44 0.80
N LYS A 67 -11.76 4.79 2.07
CA LYS A 67 -11.51 6.16 2.54
C LYS A 67 -10.03 6.50 2.38
N PRO A 68 -9.67 7.67 1.84
CA PRO A 68 -8.28 8.08 1.67
C PRO A 68 -7.46 7.91 2.95
N GLU A 69 -8.01 8.29 4.12
CA GLU A 69 -7.32 8.19 5.39
C GLU A 69 -6.96 6.74 5.77
N TYR A 70 -7.78 5.77 5.36
CA TYR A 70 -7.50 4.35 5.62
C TYR A 70 -6.38 3.85 4.72
N VAL A 71 -6.38 4.25 3.44
CA VAL A 71 -5.34 3.89 2.47
C VAL A 71 -4.00 4.48 2.88
N THR A 72 -3.93 5.79 3.10
CA THR A 72 -2.70 6.46 3.56
C THR A 72 -2.16 5.79 4.83
N ARG A 73 -3.04 5.47 5.78
CA ARG A 73 -2.65 4.79 7.02
C ARG A 73 -2.12 3.38 6.76
N GLY A 74 -2.79 2.59 5.92
CA GLY A 74 -2.35 1.24 5.56
C GLY A 74 -0.99 1.23 4.85
N ILE A 75 -0.78 2.18 3.93
CA ILE A 75 0.52 2.37 3.26
C ILE A 75 1.62 2.61 4.29
N LEU A 76 1.41 3.56 5.21
CA LEU A 76 2.43 3.91 6.21
C LEU A 76 2.67 2.79 7.23
N GLU A 77 1.64 2.08 7.66
CA GLU A 77 1.78 0.94 8.59
C GLU A 77 2.62 -0.20 7.98
N GLU A 78 2.49 -0.46 6.68
CA GLU A 78 3.24 -1.50 5.97
C GLU A 78 4.55 -1.02 5.34
N LEU A 79 4.80 0.30 5.33
CA LEU A 79 5.96 0.91 4.68
C LEU A 79 7.30 0.28 5.10
N PRO A 80 7.60 0.02 6.39
CA PRO A 80 8.87 -0.60 6.78
C PRO A 80 9.11 -1.98 6.16
N ARG A 81 8.05 -2.75 5.90
CA ARG A 81 8.14 -4.03 5.19
C ARG A 81 8.34 -3.80 3.71
N LEU A 82 7.53 -2.94 3.09
CA LEU A 82 7.55 -2.69 1.65
C LEU A 82 8.92 -2.18 1.17
N VAL A 83 9.57 -1.27 1.90
CA VAL A 83 10.91 -0.79 1.51
C VAL A 83 11.98 -1.88 1.47
N VAL A 84 11.76 -3.01 2.16
CA VAL A 84 12.67 -4.16 2.17
C VAL A 84 12.25 -5.22 1.16
N GLU A 85 10.96 -5.56 1.11
CA GLU A 85 10.45 -6.70 0.36
C GLU A 85 9.95 -6.36 -1.05
N ALA A 86 9.55 -5.12 -1.28
CA ALA A 86 8.88 -4.64 -2.48
C ALA A 86 9.14 -3.12 -2.71
N PRO A 87 10.41 -2.70 -2.88
CA PRO A 87 10.78 -1.28 -2.90
C PRO A 87 10.11 -0.47 -4.01
N GLU A 88 9.92 -1.05 -5.20
CA GLU A 88 9.20 -0.39 -6.32
C GLU A 88 7.75 -0.06 -5.95
N TRP A 89 7.08 -0.93 -5.20
CA TRP A 89 5.73 -0.68 -4.68
C TRP A 89 5.74 0.32 -3.53
N ALA A 90 6.77 0.31 -2.67
CA ALA A 90 6.91 1.33 -1.63
C ALA A 90 7.03 2.73 -2.24
N GLU A 91 7.87 2.90 -3.26
CA GLU A 91 8.03 4.13 -4.03
C GLU A 91 6.72 4.54 -4.71
N THR A 92 6.09 3.62 -5.43
CA THR A 92 4.87 3.89 -6.19
C THR A 92 3.70 4.31 -5.29
N LEU A 93 3.44 3.57 -4.21
CA LEU A 93 2.33 3.83 -3.30
C LEU A 93 2.51 5.15 -2.52
N VAL A 94 3.72 5.43 -2.04
CA VAL A 94 4.02 6.69 -1.36
C VAL A 94 4.02 7.85 -2.35
N GLY A 95 4.57 7.65 -3.55
CA GLY A 95 4.59 8.64 -4.62
C GLY A 95 3.19 9.10 -5.04
N MET A 96 2.25 8.15 -5.19
CA MET A 96 0.85 8.49 -5.44
C MET A 96 0.22 9.32 -4.31
N GLU A 97 0.52 9.03 -3.06
CA GLU A 97 0.03 9.82 -1.93
C GLU A 97 0.68 11.22 -1.87
N VAL A 98 1.96 11.34 -2.23
CA VAL A 98 2.66 12.63 -2.36
C VAL A 98 2.01 13.49 -3.45
N ASP A 99 1.76 12.94 -4.63
CA ASP A 99 1.23 13.72 -5.76
C ASP A 99 -0.23 14.12 -5.59
N ASN A 100 -1.04 13.26 -4.96
CA ASN A 100 -2.48 13.47 -4.91
C ASN A 100 -2.97 14.02 -3.56
N ARG A 101 -2.24 13.77 -2.47
CA ARG A 101 -2.75 13.90 -1.10
C ARG A 101 -1.67 14.25 -0.06
N LEU A 102 -0.69 15.08 -0.44
CA LEU A 102 0.46 15.42 0.41
C LEU A 102 0.07 15.84 1.85
N ASP A 103 -0.91 16.73 2.00
CA ASP A 103 -1.36 17.20 3.33
C ASP A 103 -1.91 16.06 4.20
N LEU A 104 -2.65 15.13 3.58
CA LEU A 104 -3.16 13.96 4.28
C LEU A 104 -2.02 13.03 4.68
N LEU A 105 -1.08 12.74 3.77
CA LEU A 105 0.11 11.96 4.05
C LEU A 105 0.89 12.50 5.25
N ILE A 106 1.15 13.81 5.28
CA ILE A 106 1.82 14.49 6.40
C ILE A 106 1.01 14.34 7.69
N SER A 107 -0.31 14.58 7.62
CA SER A 107 -1.18 14.52 8.80
C SER A 107 -1.21 13.12 9.44
N VAL A 108 -1.27 12.07 8.62
CA VAL A 108 -1.28 10.68 9.09
C VAL A 108 0.11 10.30 9.60
N ALA A 109 1.17 10.65 8.85
CA ALA A 109 2.56 10.36 9.23
C ALA A 109 2.95 10.97 10.59
N LYS A 110 2.44 12.16 10.94
CA LYS A 110 2.67 12.77 12.26
C LYS A 110 2.19 11.88 13.42
N THR A 111 1.16 11.07 13.19
CA THR A 111 0.61 10.12 14.18
C THR A 111 1.31 8.76 14.22
N MET A 112 2.21 8.48 13.27
CA MET A 112 2.86 7.18 13.14
C MET A 112 4.00 7.00 14.14
N PRO A 113 4.36 5.74 14.46
CA PRO A 113 5.58 5.42 15.20
C PRO A 113 6.84 5.92 14.50
N GLU A 114 7.90 6.16 15.27
CA GLU A 114 9.13 6.79 14.74
C GLU A 114 9.80 5.97 13.63
N ASN A 115 9.78 4.64 13.73
CA ASN A 115 10.36 3.77 12.69
C ASN A 115 9.67 3.94 11.32
N VAL A 116 8.36 4.21 11.31
CA VAL A 116 7.60 4.46 10.08
C VAL A 116 7.95 5.84 9.52
N LYS A 117 8.05 6.86 10.39
CA LYS A 117 8.47 8.21 10.00
C LYS A 117 9.87 8.21 9.39
N ASP A 118 10.81 7.52 10.03
CA ASP A 118 12.18 7.37 9.53
C ASP A 118 12.21 6.71 8.15
N CYS A 119 11.45 5.62 7.96
CA CYS A 119 11.32 4.97 6.65
C CYS A 119 10.74 5.92 5.60
N LEU A 120 9.67 6.63 5.93
CA LEU A 120 9.03 7.58 5.03
C LEU A 120 9.97 8.72 4.64
N CYS A 121 10.64 9.35 5.60
CA CYS A 121 11.60 10.42 5.34
C CYS A 121 12.75 9.93 4.46
N LYS A 122 13.33 8.76 4.73
CA LYS A 122 14.41 8.20 3.91
C LYS A 122 13.97 7.95 2.47
N LEU A 123 12.75 7.46 2.27
CA LEU A 123 12.18 7.22 0.95
C LEU A 123 11.95 8.54 0.20
N VAL A 124 11.19 9.45 0.81
CA VAL A 124 10.74 10.71 0.17
C VAL A 124 11.91 11.65 -0.13
N TYR A 125 12.97 11.66 0.68
CA TYR A 125 14.17 12.46 0.44
C TYR A 125 15.25 11.75 -0.40
N SER A 126 14.99 10.54 -0.89
CA SER A 126 15.93 9.87 -1.79
C SER A 126 15.91 10.51 -3.18
N GLU A 127 17.08 10.61 -3.83
CA GLU A 127 17.17 11.15 -5.20
C GLU A 127 16.27 10.40 -6.19
N PRO A 128 16.25 9.05 -6.23
CA PRO A 128 15.38 8.32 -7.16
C PRO A 128 13.90 8.67 -6.97
N PHE A 129 13.43 8.78 -5.73
CA PHE A 129 12.04 9.13 -5.46
C PHE A 129 11.71 10.54 -5.95
N LEU A 130 12.57 11.52 -5.67
CA LEU A 130 12.34 12.92 -6.05
C LEU A 130 12.41 13.18 -7.56
N ASP A 131 13.11 12.32 -8.30
CA ASP A 131 13.15 12.37 -9.76
C ASP A 131 11.79 12.00 -10.38
N PHE A 132 11.06 11.05 -9.77
CA PHE A 132 9.72 10.65 -10.22
C PHE A 132 8.60 11.46 -9.57
N TYR A 133 8.78 11.87 -8.30
CA TYR A 133 7.77 12.53 -7.47
C TYR A 133 8.31 13.86 -6.91
N PRO A 134 8.44 14.91 -7.74
CA PRO A 134 9.09 16.17 -7.34
C PRO A 134 8.37 16.93 -6.22
N ASN A 135 7.07 16.69 -6.04
CA ASN A 135 6.27 17.24 -4.94
C ASN A 135 6.75 16.73 -3.56
N GLY A 136 7.54 15.66 -3.51
CA GLY A 136 8.19 15.19 -2.29
C GLY A 136 9.11 16.24 -1.65
N LYS A 137 9.56 17.26 -2.41
CA LYS A 137 10.34 18.39 -1.88
C LYS A 137 9.56 19.24 -0.87
N ASP A 138 8.24 19.26 -0.97
CA ASP A 138 7.36 20.00 -0.08
C ASP A 138 6.96 19.18 1.17
N PHE A 139 7.36 17.90 1.22
CA PHE A 139 7.11 17.04 2.37
C PHE A 139 7.88 17.51 3.60
N ASN A 140 7.16 17.75 4.69
CA ASN A 140 7.75 18.16 5.96
C ASN A 140 6.93 17.68 7.16
N LEU A 141 7.57 16.94 8.07
CA LEU A 141 6.97 16.44 9.31
C LEU A 141 7.16 17.36 10.53
N THR A 142 7.86 18.48 10.39
CA THR A 142 7.99 19.49 11.47
C THR A 142 6.69 20.25 11.75
#